data_AF-A0A7X8VXL9-F1
#
_entry.id   AF-A0A7X8VXL9-F1
#
_cell.length_a   1.000
_cell.length_b   1.000
_cell.length_c   1.000
_cell.angle_alpha   90.00
_cell.angle_beta   90.00
_cell.angle_gamma   90.00
#
_symmetry.space_group_name_H-M   'P 1'
#
loop_
_entity.id
_entity.type
_entity.pdbx_description
1 polymer ?
#
loop_
_entity_poly.entity_id
_entity_poly.type
_entity_poly.pdbx_seq_one_letter_code
_entity_poly.pdbx_strand_id
1 'polypeptide(L)'
;MSDPAPKCKCTIIKNIVLLLILCLASALVWHNLNERSLRLKENRALELMNEGQNKAAIQKFLEVKQERPKAEDQARLNAYLADCYVNLAEDPGIPFEESLKYYRKVQEFNPGKVPALIRERLKQ
;
A
#
# COMPACT_ATOMS: atom_id res chain seq x y z
N MET A 1 62.29 -26.76 -15.02
CA MET A 1 61.79 -25.67 -14.15
C MET A 1 60.40 -25.32 -14.65
N SER A 2 59.36 -25.74 -13.94
CA SER A 2 57.97 -25.49 -14.32
C SER A 2 57.48 -24.25 -13.61
N ASP A 3 57.17 -23.20 -14.37
CA ASP A 3 56.61 -21.96 -13.83
C ASP A 3 55.26 -22.23 -13.13
N PRO A 4 55.02 -21.64 -11.95
CA PRO A 4 53.76 -21.82 -11.25
C PRO A 4 52.63 -21.09 -12.00
N ALA A 5 51.57 -21.84 -12.34
CA ALA A 5 50.37 -21.30 -12.96
C ALA A 5 49.78 -20.13 -12.15
N PRO A 6 49.22 -19.09 -12.80
CA PRO A 6 48.78 -17.86 -12.15
C PRO A 6 47.55 -18.09 -11.26
N LYS A 7 47.77 -18.40 -9.98
CA LYS A 7 46.72 -18.68 -8.98
C LYS A 7 45.91 -17.44 -8.55
N CYS A 8 46.32 -16.22 -8.90
CA CYS A 8 45.70 -14.99 -8.37
C CYS A 8 44.34 -14.64 -8.99
N LYS A 9 44.05 -15.01 -10.25
CA LYS A 9 42.81 -14.58 -10.92
C LYS A 9 41.57 -15.37 -10.49
N CYS A 10 41.72 -16.67 -10.21
CA CYS A 10 40.59 -17.53 -9.81
C CYS A 10 40.02 -17.19 -8.43
N THR A 11 40.87 -16.85 -7.45
CA THR A 11 40.41 -16.51 -6.09
C THR A 11 39.66 -15.19 -6.06
N ILE A 12 40.13 -14.19 -6.82
CA ILE A 12 39.47 -12.88 -6.93
C ILE A 12 38.09 -13.02 -7.58
N ILE A 13 37.99 -13.76 -8.69
CA ILE A 13 36.71 -14.02 -9.36
C ILE A 13 35.74 -14.76 -8.43
N LYS A 14 36.22 -15.79 -7.72
CA LYS A 14 35.41 -16.54 -6.75
C LYS A 14 34.87 -15.64 -5.63
N ASN A 15 35.69 -14.74 -5.10
CA ASN A 15 35.28 -13.80 -4.06
C ASN A 15 34.26 -12.78 -4.56
N ILE A 16 34.43 -12.29 -5.79
CA ILE A 16 33.45 -11.39 -6.42
C ILE A 16 32.11 -12.10 -6.61
N VAL A 17 32.11 -13.34 -7.11
CA VAL A 17 30.89 -14.14 -7.27
C VAL A 17 30.22 -14.39 -5.93
N LEU A 18 30.99 -14.75 -4.89
CA LEU A 18 30.46 -14.93 -3.54
C LEU A 18 29.82 -13.64 -3.01
N LEU A 19 30.47 -12.49 -3.21
CA LEU A 19 29.96 -11.20 -2.78
C LEU A 19 28.66 -10.83 -3.51
N LEU A 20 28.58 -11.08 -4.82
CA LEU A 20 27.35 -10.88 -5.58
C LEU A 20 26.20 -11.75 -5.06
N ILE A 21 26.46 -13.02 -4.75
CA ILE A 21 25.46 -13.92 -4.15
C ILE A 21 24.98 -13.36 -2.80
N LEU A 22 25.90 -12.89 -1.94
CA LEU A 22 25.55 -12.30 -0.64
C LEU A 22 24.72 -11.02 -0.79
N CYS A 23 25.06 -10.14 -1.74
CA CYS A 23 24.28 -8.95 -2.04
C CYS A 23 22.86 -9.29 -2.52
N LEU A 24 22.72 -10.26 -3.44
CA LEU A 24 21.42 -10.71 -3.94
C LEU A 24 20.56 -11.32 -2.83
N ALA A 25 21.14 -12.19 -2.01
CA ALA A 25 20.45 -12.78 -0.86
C ALA A 25 19.96 -11.70 0.11
N SER A 26 20.81 -10.71 0.41
CA SER A 26 20.45 -9.59 1.31
C SER A 26 19.32 -8.73 0.73
N ALA A 27 19.35 -8.45 -0.58
CA ALA A 27 18.30 -7.70 -1.25
C ALA A 27 16.94 -8.44 -1.22
N LEU A 28 16.95 -9.76 -1.40
CA LEU A 28 15.74 -10.58 -1.29
C LEU A 28 15.18 -10.60 0.13
N VAL A 29 16.04 -10.73 1.15
CA VAL A 29 15.61 -10.67 2.55
C VAL A 29 15.00 -9.30 2.86
N TRP A 30 15.67 -8.21 2.44
CA TRP A 30 15.17 -6.86 2.62
C TRP A 30 13.79 -6.66 1.96
N HIS A 31 13.64 -7.10 0.72
CA HIS A 31 12.37 -7.02 -0.02
C HIS A 31 11.24 -7.75 0.72
N ASN A 32 11.49 -8.97 1.24
CA ASN A 32 10.50 -9.73 1.99
C ASN A 32 10.14 -9.08 3.33
N LEU A 33 11.11 -8.50 4.05
CA LEU A 33 10.85 -7.77 5.29
C LEU A 33 10.01 -6.51 5.03
N ASN A 34 10.31 -5.78 3.96
CA ASN A 34 9.54 -4.61 3.55
C ASN A 34 8.09 -4.98 3.20
N GLU A 35 7.89 -6.02 2.40
CA GLU A 35 6.55 -6.55 2.09
C GLU A 35 5.78 -6.97 3.34
N ARG A 36 6.43 -7.63 4.29
CA ARG A 36 5.81 -8.02 5.56
C ARG A 36 5.40 -6.80 6.39
N SER A 37 6.28 -5.79 6.48
CA SER A 37 5.99 -4.53 7.16
C SER A 37 4.77 -3.83 6.55
N LEU A 38 4.71 -3.75 5.22
CA LEU A 38 3.57 -3.17 4.49
C LEU A 38 2.27 -3.91 4.77
N ARG A 39 2.28 -5.25 4.77
CA ARG A 39 1.09 -6.04 5.10
C ARG A 39 0.64 -5.82 6.53
N LEU A 40 1.56 -5.68 7.48
CA LEU A 40 1.20 -5.37 8.87
C LEU A 40 0.53 -3.99 8.99
N LYS A 41 1.03 -2.98 8.27
CA LYS A 41 0.39 -1.65 8.20
C LYS A 41 -1.02 -1.73 7.60
N GLU A 42 -1.18 -2.48 6.49
CA GLU A 42 -2.48 -2.70 5.84
C GLU A 42 -3.46 -3.43 6.77
N ASN A 43 -3.01 -4.50 7.43
CA ASN A 43 -3.82 -5.24 8.41
C ASN A 43 -4.24 -4.34 9.58
N ARG A 44 -3.35 -3.48 10.07
CA ARG A 44 -3.71 -2.53 11.14
C ARG A 44 -4.76 -1.53 10.68
N ALA A 45 -4.70 -1.07 9.43
CA ALA A 45 -5.73 -0.21 8.86
C ALA A 45 -7.08 -0.92 8.77
N LEU A 46 -7.08 -2.21 8.38
CA LEU A 46 -8.28 -3.04 8.34
C LEU A 46 -8.87 -3.29 9.73
N GLU A 47 -8.04 -3.52 10.75
CA GLU A 47 -8.49 -3.63 12.14
C GLU A 47 -9.19 -2.34 12.59
N LEU A 48 -8.59 -1.17 12.35
CA LEU A 48 -9.20 0.12 12.67
C LEU A 48 -10.53 0.34 11.93
N MET A 49 -10.62 -0.09 10.67
CA MET A 49 -11.86 -0.04 9.90
C MET A 49 -12.94 -0.93 10.52
N ASN A 50 -12.59 -2.15 10.91
CA ASN A 50 -13.51 -3.10 11.56
C ASN A 50 -13.94 -2.64 12.95
N GLU A 51 -13.10 -1.89 13.66
CA GLU A 51 -13.41 -1.23 14.94
C GLU A 51 -14.30 0.03 14.77
N GLY A 52 -14.65 0.41 13.53
CA GLY A 52 -15.43 1.60 13.22
C GLY A 52 -14.62 2.91 13.28
N GLN A 53 -13.31 2.84 13.53
CA GLN A 53 -12.41 3.99 13.58
C GLN A 53 -12.00 4.45 12.16
N ASN A 54 -13.00 4.75 11.32
CA ASN A 54 -12.82 5.01 9.88
C ASN A 54 -11.84 6.17 9.60
N LYS A 55 -11.81 7.23 10.43
CA LYS A 55 -10.85 8.34 10.28
C LYS A 55 -9.40 7.89 10.44
N ALA A 56 -9.14 7.05 11.45
CA ALA A 56 -7.80 6.51 11.70
C ALA A 56 -7.41 5.47 10.63
N ALA A 57 -8.36 4.64 10.20
CA ALA A 57 -8.16 3.68 9.12
C ALA A 57 -7.76 4.37 7.80
N ILE A 58 -8.43 5.47 7.43
CA ILE A 58 -8.10 6.26 6.23
C ILE A 58 -6.65 6.72 6.25
N GLN A 59 -6.18 7.28 7.36
CA GLN A 59 -4.80 7.74 7.47
C GLN A 59 -3.81 6.60 7.20
N LYS A 60 -4.06 5.42 7.77
CA LYS A 60 -3.20 4.25 7.58
C LYS A 60 -3.27 3.68 6.16
N PHE A 61 -4.44 3.63 5.54
CA PHE A 61 -4.53 3.23 4.13
C PHE A 61 -3.81 4.19 3.19
N LEU A 62 -3.83 5.50 3.45
CA LEU A 62 -3.08 6.49 2.66
C LEU A 62 -1.56 6.31 2.80
N GLU A 63 -1.05 6.03 4.00
CA GLU A 63 0.36 5.68 4.22
C GLU A 63 0.76 4.45 3.39
N VAL A 64 -0.03 3.36 3.46
CA VAL A 64 0.24 2.13 2.70
C VAL A 64 0.17 2.37 1.19
N LYS A 65 -0.77 3.20 0.73
CA LYS A 65 -0.95 3.53 -0.69
C LYS A 65 0.27 4.26 -1.28
N GLN A 66 0.97 5.07 -0.50
CA GLN A 66 2.19 5.73 -0.96
C GLN A 66 3.34 4.72 -1.18
N GLU A 67 3.37 3.66 -0.38
CA GLU A 67 4.45 2.65 -0.44
C GLU A 67 4.15 1.48 -1.41
N ARG A 68 2.91 1.35 -1.91
CA ARG A 68 2.49 0.29 -2.85
C ARG A 68 2.08 0.84 -4.24
N PRO A 69 3.01 1.11 -5.16
CA PRO A 69 2.68 1.75 -6.45
C PRO A 69 1.94 0.86 -7.46
N LYS A 70 1.84 -0.45 -7.20
CA LYS A 70 1.21 -1.41 -8.14
C LYS A 70 -0.28 -1.11 -8.33
N ALA A 71 -0.74 -1.10 -9.58
CA ALA A 71 -2.12 -0.75 -9.92
C ALA A 71 -3.17 -1.61 -9.19
N GLU A 72 -2.91 -2.91 -9.03
CA GLU A 72 -3.80 -3.85 -8.31
C GLU A 72 -3.91 -3.49 -6.82
N ASP A 73 -2.78 -3.19 -6.18
CA ASP A 73 -2.75 -2.73 -4.78
C ASP A 73 -3.45 -1.38 -4.64
N GLN A 74 -3.23 -0.45 -5.57
CA GLN A 74 -3.88 0.85 -5.60
C GLN A 74 -5.41 0.73 -5.71
N ALA A 75 -5.90 -0.17 -6.58
CA ALA A 75 -7.34 -0.41 -6.75
C ALA A 75 -7.96 -1.02 -5.48
N ARG A 76 -7.29 -2.01 -4.87
CA ARG A 76 -7.72 -2.60 -3.59
C ARG A 76 -7.78 -1.56 -2.47
N LEU A 77 -6.72 -0.78 -2.29
CA LEU A 77 -6.64 0.28 -1.27
C LEU A 77 -7.68 1.38 -1.51
N ASN A 78 -7.94 1.74 -2.78
CA ASN A 78 -9.03 2.66 -3.12
C ASN A 78 -10.40 2.12 -2.72
N ALA A 79 -10.63 0.81 -2.86
CA ALA A 79 -11.88 0.20 -2.44
C ALA A 79 -12.08 0.30 -0.92
N TYR A 80 -11.03 0.06 -0.12
CA TYR A 80 -11.08 0.21 1.35
C TYR A 80 -11.24 1.66 1.79
N LEU A 81 -10.52 2.59 1.15
CA LEU A 81 -10.68 4.02 1.41
C LEU A 81 -12.12 4.48 1.13
N ALA A 82 -12.68 4.04 0.00
CA ALA A 82 -14.07 4.33 -0.34
C ALA A 82 -15.05 3.79 0.71
N ASP A 83 -14.84 2.57 1.24
CA ASP A 83 -15.67 2.04 2.34
C ASP A 83 -15.60 2.91 3.58
N CYS A 84 -14.40 3.30 4.00
CA CYS A 84 -14.23 4.17 5.16
C CYS A 84 -14.91 5.53 4.95
N TYR A 85 -14.82 6.11 3.75
CA TYR A 85 -15.46 7.39 3.44
C TYR A 85 -16.98 7.28 3.35
N VAL A 86 -17.54 6.17 2.85
CA VAL A 86 -18.99 5.93 2.88
C VAL A 86 -19.47 5.84 4.33
N ASN A 87 -18.78 5.06 5.17
CA ASN A 87 -19.13 4.94 6.58
C ASN A 87 -19.11 6.30 7.31
N LEU A 88 -18.15 7.18 6.96
CA LEU A 88 -18.13 8.55 7.49
C LEU A 88 -19.24 9.42 6.92
N ALA A 89 -19.57 9.28 5.64
CA ALA A 89 -20.62 10.05 4.99
C ALA A 89 -22.02 9.69 5.50
N GLU A 90 -22.22 8.45 5.90
CA GLU A 90 -23.48 7.91 6.43
C GLU A 90 -23.58 8.02 7.96
N ASP A 91 -22.60 8.62 8.62
CA ASP A 91 -22.66 8.88 10.07
C ASP A 91 -23.82 9.84 10.37
N PRO A 92 -24.83 9.45 11.19
CA PRO A 92 -25.96 10.30 11.52
C PRO A 92 -25.57 11.58 12.29
N GLY A 93 -24.34 11.63 12.84
CA GLY A 93 -23.84 12.75 13.62
C GLY A 93 -23.30 13.92 12.80
N ILE A 94 -23.14 13.78 11.47
CA ILE A 94 -22.51 14.82 10.64
C ILE A 94 -23.53 15.63 9.81
N PRO A 95 -23.28 16.93 9.57
CA PRO A 95 -24.09 17.73 8.66
C PRO A 95 -24.05 17.19 7.23
N PHE A 96 -25.16 17.37 6.49
CA PHE A 96 -25.27 16.92 5.11
C PHE A 96 -24.18 17.49 4.19
N GLU A 97 -23.76 18.74 4.41
CA GLU A 97 -22.65 19.34 3.65
C GLU A 97 -21.31 18.62 3.86
N GLU A 98 -21.05 18.14 5.08
CA GLU A 98 -19.84 17.37 5.39
C GLU A 98 -19.93 15.97 4.79
N SER A 99 -21.11 15.35 4.84
CA SER A 99 -21.40 14.08 4.18
C SER A 99 -21.12 14.15 2.67
N LEU A 100 -21.53 15.23 1.98
CA LEU A 100 -21.23 15.44 0.56
C LEU A 100 -19.72 15.54 0.28
N LYS A 101 -18.93 16.14 1.19
CA LYS A 101 -17.46 16.19 1.04
C LYS A 101 -16.85 14.79 1.08
N TYR A 102 -17.33 13.92 1.97
CA TYR A 102 -16.89 12.53 2.00
C TYR A 102 -17.33 11.76 0.76
N TYR A 103 -18.56 11.95 0.26
CA TYR A 103 -18.99 11.33 -0.99
C TYR A 103 -18.21 11.77 -2.23
N ARG A 104 -17.71 13.03 -2.28
CA ARG A 104 -16.75 13.44 -3.32
C ARG A 104 -15.47 12.61 -3.27
N LYS A 105 -14.96 12.32 -2.07
CA LYS A 105 -13.82 11.42 -1.89
C LYS A 105 -14.14 9.99 -2.33
N VAL A 106 -15.32 9.48 -2.01
CA VAL A 106 -15.78 8.17 -2.53
C VAL A 106 -15.78 8.18 -4.06
N GLN A 107 -16.24 9.25 -4.71
CA GLN A 107 -16.24 9.37 -6.17
C GLN A 107 -14.82 9.36 -6.77
N GLU A 108 -13.85 10.00 -6.11
CA GLU A 108 -12.43 9.98 -6.52
C GLU A 108 -11.81 8.57 -6.44
N PHE A 109 -12.12 7.81 -5.38
CA PHE A 109 -11.52 6.50 -5.14
C PHE A 109 -12.27 5.34 -5.80
N ASN A 110 -13.59 5.30 -5.67
CA ASN A 110 -14.45 4.28 -6.25
C ASN A 110 -15.87 4.84 -6.54
N PRO A 111 -16.12 5.33 -7.77
CA PRO A 111 -17.40 5.94 -8.12
C PRO A 111 -18.58 4.96 -8.12
N GLY A 112 -18.31 3.64 -8.14
CA GLY A 112 -19.35 2.61 -8.04
C GLY A 112 -20.01 2.54 -6.66
N LYS A 113 -19.33 3.01 -5.61
CA LYS A 113 -19.84 2.97 -4.22
C LYS A 113 -20.68 4.20 -3.83
N VAL A 114 -20.75 5.23 -4.69
CA VAL A 114 -21.59 6.40 -4.41
C VAL A 114 -23.06 6.06 -4.69
N PRO A 115 -23.98 6.26 -3.73
CA PRO A 115 -25.41 6.04 -3.95
C PRO A 115 -25.94 6.84 -5.14
N ALA A 116 -26.90 6.30 -5.89
CA ALA A 116 -27.45 6.95 -7.09
C ALA A 116 -28.01 8.36 -6.79
N LEU A 117 -28.74 8.49 -5.68
CA LEU A 117 -29.31 9.76 -5.23
C LEU A 117 -28.25 10.84 -4.93
N ILE A 118 -27.07 10.43 -4.43
CA ILE A 118 -25.97 11.35 -4.16
C ILE A 118 -25.21 11.70 -5.44
N ARG A 119 -25.09 10.76 -6.39
CA ARG A 119 -24.44 11.01 -7.69
C ARG A 119 -25.11 12.12 -8.49
N GLU A 120 -26.43 12.22 -8.43
CA GLU A 120 -27.16 13.31 -9.10
C GLU A 120 -26.86 14.66 -8.47
N ARG A 121 -26.79 14.71 -7.13
CA ARG A 121 -26.48 15.92 -6.36
C ARG A 121 -25.02 16.37 -6.47
N LEU A 122 -24.09 15.43 -6.72
CA LEU A 122 -22.67 15.75 -6.94
C LEU A 122 -22.38 16.34 -8.32
N LYS A 123 -23.30 16.21 -9.28
CA LYS A 123 -23.19 16.77 -10.64
C LYS A 123 -23.75 18.18 -10.77
N GLN A 124 -24.52 18.63 -9.77
CA GLN A 124 -25.03 20.00 -9.66
C GLN A 124 -23.94 20.90 -9.06
#